data_AF-A0AAD0E4M6-F1
#
_entry.id   AF-A0AAD0E4M6-F1
#
_cell.length_a   1.000
_cell.length_b   1.000
_cell.length_c   1.000
_cell.angle_alpha   90.00
_cell.angle_beta   90.00
_cell.angle_gamma   90.00
#
_symmetry.space_group_name_H-M   'P 1'
#
loop_
_entity.id
_entity.type
_entity.pdbx_description
1 polymer ?
#
loop_
_entity_poly.entity_id
_entity_poly.type
_entity_poly.pdbx_seq_one_letter_code
_entity_poly.pdbx_strand_id
1 'polypeptide(L)'
;MYALLLISSLYISIVDITTHKVRNRNLIFTAAIFAATTFVGKGQIHLASSLAIFSIGFIAMFFGLGAGDVKLAALLALFFLPLEISRWSDLIQGFILGGVLLLIGHLISRRSFADPIALAPAICAAFIWCAR
;
A
#
# COMPACT_ATOMS: atom_id res chain seq x y z
N MET A 1 -0.96 -16.44 -1.45
CA MET A 1 -0.43 -15.09 -1.19
C MET A 1 -1.53 -14.06 -0.92
N TYR A 2 -2.67 -14.10 -1.61
CA TYR A 2 -3.77 -13.14 -1.42
C TYR A 2 -4.33 -13.06 0.02
N ALA A 3 -4.52 -14.20 0.71
CA ALA A 3 -4.99 -14.18 2.11
C ALA A 3 -4.00 -13.47 3.06
N LEU A 4 -2.69 -13.66 2.84
CA LEU A 4 -1.65 -12.95 3.59
C LEU A 4 -1.68 -11.46 3.30
N LEU A 5 -1.89 -11.06 2.04
CA LEU A 5 -2.07 -9.66 1.64
C LEU A 5 -3.26 -9.04 2.38
N LEU A 6 -4.41 -9.72 2.46
CA LEU A 6 -5.58 -9.22 3.19
C LEU A 6 -5.28 -9.04 4.68
N ILE A 7 -4.69 -10.05 5.34
CA ILE A 7 -4.38 -10.01 6.77
C ILE A 7 -3.35 -8.91 7.08
N SER A 8 -2.27 -8.82 6.31
CA SER A 8 -1.25 -7.79 6.50
C SER A 8 -1.80 -6.40 6.22
N SER A 9 -2.64 -6.26 5.19
CA SER A 9 -3.26 -4.99 4.83
C SER A 9 -4.21 -4.51 5.91
N LEU A 10 -5.02 -5.41 6.48
CA LEU A 10 -5.91 -5.10 7.60
C LEU A 10 -5.10 -4.66 8.83
N TYR A 11 -4.05 -5.40 9.19
CA TYR A 11 -3.19 -5.06 10.32
C TYR A 11 -2.52 -3.70 10.13
N ILE A 12 -1.90 -3.44 8.98
CA ILE A 12 -1.22 -2.17 8.68
C ILE A 12 -2.21 -1.02 8.69
N SER A 13 -3.40 -1.21 8.09
CA SER A 13 -4.45 -0.19 8.08
C SER A 13 -4.91 0.17 9.49
N ILE A 14 -5.13 -0.82 10.36
CA ILE A 14 -5.52 -0.57 11.76
C ILE A 14 -4.41 0.18 12.52
N VAL A 15 -3.15 -0.24 12.36
CA VAL A 15 -2.01 0.42 13.00
C VAL A 15 -1.85 1.85 12.48
N ASP A 16 -2.05 2.09 11.18
CA ASP A 16 -1.92 3.42 10.58
C ASP A 16 -3.06 4.35 11.02
N ILE A 17 -4.31 3.88 11.04
CA ILE A 17 -5.45 4.67 11.54
C ILE A 17 -5.27 5.06 13.02
N THR A 18 -4.68 4.18 13.83
CA THR A 18 -4.51 4.42 15.27
C THR A 18 -3.28 5.25 15.61
N THR A 19 -2.19 5.11 14.84
CA THR A 19 -0.89 5.72 15.18
C THR A 19 -0.36 6.72 14.16
N HIS A 20 -1.01 6.84 12.99
CA HIS A 20 -0.58 7.62 11.81
C HIS A 20 0.88 7.36 11.42
N LYS A 21 1.40 6.16 11.72
CA LYS A 21 2.81 5.80 11.55
C LYS A 21 2.96 4.35 11.10
N VAL A 22 3.46 4.18 9.88
CA VAL A 22 3.98 2.89 9.40
C VAL A 22 5.42 2.70 9.89
N ARG A 23 5.63 1.88 10.93
CA ARG A 23 6.96 1.59 11.50
C ARG A 23 7.78 0.66 10.59
N ASN A 24 9.07 0.97 10.40
CA ASN A 24 10.00 0.14 9.62
C ASN A 24 10.01 -1.33 10.07
N ARG A 25 9.89 -1.59 11.39
CA ARG A 25 9.85 -2.96 11.93
C ARG A 25 8.68 -3.76 11.35
N ASN A 26 7.50 -3.16 11.25
CA ASN A 26 6.33 -3.83 10.69
C ASN A 26 6.55 -4.15 9.20
N LEU A 27 7.11 -3.20 8.44
CA LEU A 27 7.45 -3.41 7.04
C LEU A 27 8.47 -4.54 6.83
N ILE A 28 9.52 -4.62 7.67
CA ILE A 28 10.51 -5.69 7.60
C ILE A 28 9.87 -7.06 7.85
N PHE A 29 9.00 -7.17 8.86
CA PHE A 29 8.29 -8.42 9.12
C PHE A 29 7.37 -8.81 7.94
N THR A 30 6.61 -7.85 7.40
CA THR A 30 5.75 -8.09 6.23
C THR A 30 6.58 -8.50 5.01
N ALA A 31 7.73 -7.86 4.79
CA ALA A 31 8.66 -8.20 3.71
C ALA A 31 9.22 -9.61 3.85
N ALA A 32 9.63 -10.00 5.05
CA ALA A 32 10.15 -11.35 5.32
C ALA A 32 9.09 -12.43 5.05
N ILE A 33 7.85 -12.21 5.49
CA ILE A 33 6.74 -13.15 5.26
C ILE A 33 6.41 -13.27 3.77
N PHE A 34 6.34 -12.14 3.05
CA PHE A 34 6.10 -12.16 1.61
C PHE A 34 7.26 -12.78 0.82
N ALA A 35 8.51 -12.48 1.18
CA ALA A 35 9.67 -13.10 0.56
C ALA A 35 9.68 -14.62 0.76
N ALA A 36 9.46 -15.10 1.99
CA ALA A 36 9.41 -16.52 2.30
C ALA A 36 8.30 -17.23 1.52
N THR A 37 7.11 -16.66 1.48
CA THR A 37 5.97 -17.25 0.76
C THR A 37 6.14 -17.20 -0.76
N THR A 38 6.78 -16.16 -1.29
CA THR A 38 7.14 -16.07 -2.72
C THR A 38 8.14 -17.16 -3.09
N PHE A 39 9.18 -17.36 -2.26
CA PHE A 39 10.20 -18.36 -2.52
C PHE A 39 9.65 -19.78 -2.48
N VAL A 40 8.85 -20.11 -1.44
CA VAL A 40 8.20 -21.42 -1.31
C VAL A 40 7.19 -21.67 -2.44
N GLY A 41 6.43 -20.64 -2.82
CA GLY A 41 5.42 -20.72 -3.87
C GLY A 41 5.94 -20.62 -5.30
N LYS A 42 7.27 -20.48 -5.51
CA LYS A 42 7.89 -20.15 -6.81
C LYS A 42 7.24 -18.93 -7.49
N GLY A 43 6.82 -17.95 -6.68
CA GLY A 43 6.25 -16.70 -7.14
C GLY A 43 7.28 -15.79 -7.79
N GLN A 44 6.80 -14.75 -8.48
CA GLN A 44 7.66 -13.76 -9.13
C GLN A 44 7.85 -12.53 -8.24
N ILE A 45 9.01 -11.89 -8.40
CA ILE A 45 9.33 -10.63 -7.74
C ILE A 45 9.40 -9.54 -8.82
N HIS A 46 8.69 -8.44 -8.60
CA HIS A 46 8.54 -7.35 -9.56
C HIS A 46 9.41 -6.14 -9.17
N LEU A 47 10.72 -6.30 -9.31
CA LEU A 47 11.71 -5.27 -8.95
C LEU A 47 11.48 -3.95 -9.70
N ALA A 48 11.20 -4.01 -11.01
CA ALA A 48 10.98 -2.83 -11.83
C ALA A 48 9.75 -2.03 -11.37
N SER A 49 8.64 -2.70 -11.07
CA SER A 49 7.44 -2.06 -10.54
C SER A 49 7.66 -1.44 -9.16
N SER A 50 8.38 -2.16 -8.29
CA SER A 50 8.75 -1.64 -6.96
C SER A 50 9.61 -0.39 -7.06
N LEU A 51 10.62 -0.39 -7.94
CA LEU A 51 11.49 0.76 -8.17
C LEU A 51 10.70 1.94 -8.75
N ALA A 52 9.82 1.70 -9.73
CA ALA A 52 8.97 2.74 -10.31
C ALA A 52 8.07 3.40 -9.25
N ILE A 53 7.38 2.60 -8.42
CA ILE A 53 6.56 3.13 -7.33
C ILE A 53 7.41 3.85 -6.28
N PHE A 54 8.59 3.32 -5.94
CA PHE A 54 9.50 3.98 -5.02
C PHE A 54 9.97 5.34 -5.57
N SER A 55 10.35 5.43 -6.85
CA SER A 55 10.77 6.67 -7.49
C SER A 55 9.65 7.70 -7.54
N ILE A 56 8.43 7.30 -7.93
CA ILE A 56 7.26 8.19 -7.95
C ILE A 56 6.93 8.64 -6.53
N GLY A 57 6.89 7.72 -5.57
CA GLY A 57 6.63 8.02 -4.17
C GLY A 57 7.70 8.92 -3.55
N PHE A 58 8.97 8.74 -3.92
CA PHE A 58 10.08 9.58 -3.48
C PHE A 58 9.90 11.03 -3.94
N ILE A 59 9.48 11.24 -5.18
CA ILE A 59 9.13 12.58 -5.69
C ILE A 59 7.91 13.12 -4.92
N ALA A 60 6.90 12.29 -4.67
CA ALA A 60 5.71 12.68 -3.93
C ALA A 60 5.99 13.07 -2.47
N MET A 61 7.10 12.61 -1.86
CA MET A 61 7.49 13.06 -0.52
C MET A 61 7.79 14.56 -0.45
N PHE A 62 8.27 15.17 -1.54
CA PHE A 62 8.45 16.63 -1.61
C PHE A 62 7.12 17.40 -1.54
N PHE A 63 5.99 16.72 -1.79
CA PHE A 63 4.64 17.26 -1.68
C PHE A 63 3.93 16.86 -0.37
N GLY A 64 4.67 16.32 0.61
CA GLY A 64 4.14 15.98 1.94
C GLY A 64 3.68 14.53 2.10
N LEU A 65 3.96 13.65 1.13
CA LEU A 65 3.68 12.21 1.28
C LEU A 65 4.58 11.59 2.37
N GLY A 66 3.99 10.75 3.22
CA GLY A 66 4.71 10.06 4.28
C GLY A 66 5.73 9.05 3.75
N ALA A 67 6.98 9.11 4.23
CA ALA A 67 8.02 8.15 3.87
C ALA A 67 7.66 6.68 4.24
N GLY A 68 6.78 6.50 5.23
CA GLY A 68 6.24 5.18 5.57
C GLY A 68 5.35 4.61 4.46
N ASP A 69 4.49 5.46 3.90
CA ASP A 69 3.55 5.10 2.83
C ASP A 69 4.27 4.74 1.54
N VAL A 70 5.32 5.50 1.19
CA VAL A 70 6.18 5.19 0.03
C VAL A 70 6.83 3.83 0.17
N LYS A 71 7.38 3.52 1.35
CA LYS A 71 8.00 2.21 1.61
C LYS A 71 6.98 1.08 1.58
N LEU A 72 5.78 1.30 2.11
CA LEU A 72 4.69 0.34 2.06
C LEU A 72 4.28 0.04 0.61
N ALA A 73 4.05 1.08 -0.19
CA ALA A 73 3.66 0.93 -1.59
C ALA A 73 4.75 0.23 -2.41
N ALA A 74 6.02 0.59 -2.22
CA ALA A 74 7.14 -0.07 -2.89
C ALA A 74 7.26 -1.55 -2.49
N LEU A 75 7.05 -1.87 -1.21
CA LEU A 75 7.06 -3.24 -0.71
C LEU A 75 5.93 -4.09 -1.33
N LEU A 76 4.72 -3.56 -1.38
CA LEU A 76 3.59 -4.28 -1.97
C LEU A 76 3.77 -4.44 -3.48
N ALA A 77 4.27 -3.41 -4.16
CA ALA A 77 4.59 -3.48 -5.59
C ALA A 77 5.61 -4.56 -5.93
N LEU A 78 6.59 -4.78 -5.04
CA LEU A 78 7.61 -5.81 -5.22
C LEU A 78 7.02 -7.23 -5.35
N PHE A 79 5.91 -7.50 -4.67
CA PHE A 79 5.32 -8.85 -4.63
C PHE A 79 4.00 -8.97 -5.40
N PHE A 80 3.30 -7.88 -5.69
CA PHE A 80 1.92 -7.92 -6.20
C PHE A 80 1.66 -7.09 -7.46
N LEU A 81 2.64 -6.35 -8.00
CA LEU A 81 2.43 -5.49 -9.17
C LEU A 81 3.27 -5.93 -10.38
N PRO A 82 2.73 -6.76 -11.28
CA PRO A 82 3.38 -7.07 -12.55
C PRO A 82 3.60 -5.81 -13.40
N LEU A 83 4.57 -5.84 -14.30
CA LEU A 83 4.81 -4.74 -15.25
C LEU A 83 3.83 -4.81 -16.44
N GLU A 84 2.53 -4.89 -16.13
CA GLU A 84 1.44 -4.99 -17.10
C GLU A 84 0.53 -3.77 -17.00
N ILE A 85 0.21 -3.14 -18.13
CA ILE A 85 -0.56 -1.89 -18.17
C ILE A 85 -1.93 -2.04 -17.50
N SER A 86 -2.59 -3.20 -17.66
CA SER A 86 -3.86 -3.53 -17.00
C SER A 86 -3.75 -3.49 -15.47
N ARG A 87 -2.68 -4.06 -14.92
CA ARG A 87 -2.45 -4.09 -13.46
C ARG A 87 -2.14 -2.71 -12.90
N TRP A 88 -1.44 -1.88 -13.66
CA TRP A 88 -1.23 -0.48 -13.29
C TRP A 88 -2.54 0.33 -13.32
N SER A 89 -3.42 0.09 -14.28
CA SER A 89 -4.75 0.73 -14.28
C SER A 89 -5.60 0.27 -13.09
N ASP A 90 -5.57 -1.03 -12.75
CA ASP A 90 -6.30 -1.58 -11.61
C ASP A 90 -5.77 -0.98 -10.29
N LEU A 91 -4.46 -0.80 -10.16
CA LEU A 91 -3.84 -0.15 -9.01
C LEU A 91 -4.37 1.30 -8.85
N ILE A 92 -4.39 2.08 -9.93
CA ILE A 92 -4.86 3.46 -9.90
C ILE A 92 -6.35 3.51 -9.52
N GLN A 93 -7.17 2.65 -10.14
CA GLN A 93 -8.60 2.56 -9.81
C GLN A 93 -8.84 2.17 -8.35
N GLY A 94 -8.13 1.13 -7.86
CA GLY A 94 -8.23 0.69 -6.48
C GLY A 94 -7.77 1.76 -5.48
N PHE A 95 -6.73 2.52 -5.83
CA PHE A 95 -6.25 3.64 -5.01
C PHE A 95 -7.27 4.78 -4.96
N ILE A 96 -7.86 5.16 -6.10
CA ILE A 96 -8.91 6.19 -6.17
C ILE A 96 -10.12 5.75 -5.34
N LEU A 97 -10.59 4.52 -5.51
CA LEU A 97 -11.72 3.98 -4.74
C LEU A 97 -11.43 3.95 -3.24
N GLY A 98 -10.25 3.46 -2.85
CA GLY A 98 -9.81 3.45 -1.45
C GLY A 98 -9.70 4.85 -0.84
N GLY A 99 -9.15 5.80 -1.59
CA GLY A 99 -9.05 7.20 -1.19
C GLY A 99 -10.41 7.87 -1.03
N VAL A 100 -11.33 7.64 -1.96
CA VAL A 100 -12.71 8.14 -1.88
C VAL A 100 -13.43 7.58 -0.65
N LEU A 101 -13.29 6.29 -0.36
CA LEU A 101 -13.88 5.68 0.84
C LEU A 101 -13.33 6.29 2.13
N LEU A 102 -12.01 6.55 2.19
CA LEU A 102 -11.41 7.24 3.33
C LEU A 102 -11.92 8.66 3.48
N LEU A 103 -12.03 9.42 2.39
CA LEU A 103 -12.58 10.79 2.40
C LEU A 103 -14.02 10.81 2.88
N ILE A 104 -14.85 9.87 2.41
CA ILE A 104 -16.24 9.72 2.87
C ILE A 104 -16.27 9.38 4.36
N GLY A 105 -15.43 8.45 4.82
CA GLY A 105 -15.33 8.08 6.24
C GLY A 105 -14.91 9.27 7.12
N HIS A 106 -14.01 10.11 6.62
CA HIS A 106 -13.54 11.32 7.30
C HIS A 106 -14.65 12.38 7.39
N LEU A 107 -15.39 12.57 6.30
CA LEU A 107 -16.57 13.45 6.23
C LEU A 107 -17.68 13.02 7.21
N ILE A 108 -18.00 11.73 7.25
CA ILE A 108 -19.00 11.18 8.19
C ILE A 108 -18.53 11.39 9.63
N SER A 109 -17.24 11.25 9.89
CA SER A 109 -16.62 11.47 11.21
C SER A 109 -16.52 12.95 11.60
N ARG A 110 -17.02 13.87 10.75
CA ARG A 110 -16.98 15.34 10.91
C ARG A 110 -15.58 15.88 11.21
N ARG A 111 -14.53 15.21 10.72
CA ARG A 111 -13.16 15.69 10.86
C ARG A 111 -12.83 16.69 9.77
N SER A 112 -11.92 17.61 10.05
CA SER A 112 -11.50 18.62 9.08
C SER A 112 -10.67 17.97 7.99
N PHE A 113 -10.80 18.41 6.74
CA PHE A 113 -9.88 17.98 5.66
C PHE A 113 -8.42 18.41 5.89
N ALA A 114 -8.18 19.34 6.82
CA ALA A 114 -6.85 19.70 7.26
C ALA A 114 -6.21 18.66 8.20
N ASP A 115 -7.02 17.74 8.76
CA ASP A 115 -6.51 16.68 9.63
C ASP A 115 -5.79 15.61 8.78
N PRO A 116 -4.66 15.06 9.26
CA PRO A 116 -3.91 14.06 8.53
C PRO A 116 -4.75 12.80 8.28
N ILE A 117 -4.87 12.41 7.02
CA ILE A 117 -5.56 11.19 6.60
C ILE A 117 -4.55 10.05 6.56
N ALA A 118 -4.85 8.95 7.25
CA ALA A 118 -4.10 7.70 7.18
C ALA A 118 -4.18 7.16 5.74
N LEU A 119 -3.08 7.21 4.99
CA LEU A 119 -3.05 6.86 3.56
C LEU A 119 -2.83 5.35 3.33
N ALA A 120 -2.22 4.66 4.30
CA ALA A 120 -1.93 3.23 4.19
C ALA A 120 -3.15 2.36 3.83
N PRO A 121 -4.38 2.60 4.35
CA PRO A 121 -5.57 1.85 3.94
C PRO A 121 -5.91 1.98 2.45
N ALA A 122 -5.73 3.16 1.84
CA ALA A 122 -5.95 3.36 0.41
C ALA A 122 -4.91 2.63 -0.43
N ILE A 123 -3.65 2.66 0.00
CA ILE A 123 -2.55 1.90 -0.63
C ILE A 123 -2.85 0.41 -0.56
N CYS A 124 -3.20 -0.10 0.62
CA CYS A 124 -3.59 -1.49 0.83
C CYS A 124 -4.77 -1.89 -0.07
N ALA A 125 -5.82 -1.07 -0.14
CA ALA A 125 -6.97 -1.32 -1.01
C ALA A 125 -6.57 -1.40 -2.50
N ALA A 126 -5.67 -0.52 -2.94
CA ALA A 126 -5.15 -0.54 -4.31
C ALA A 126 -4.47 -1.86 -4.66
N PHE A 127 -3.61 -2.37 -3.79
CA PHE A 127 -2.91 -3.65 -4.01
C PHE A 127 -3.84 -4.86 -3.86
N ILE A 128 -4.84 -4.81 -2.99
CA ILE A 128 -5.87 -5.86 -2.92
C ILE A 128 -6.65 -5.93 -4.24
N TRP A 129 -7.03 -4.78 -4.79
CA TRP A 129 -7.73 -4.70 -6.07
C TRP A 129 -6.87 -5.20 -7.23
N CYS A 130 -5.61 -4.78 -7.28
CA CYS A 130 -4.64 -5.20 -8.29
C CYS A 130 -4.27 -6.69 -8.21
N ALA A 131 -4.34 -7.31 -7.04
CA ALA A 131 -3.95 -8.71 -6.84
C ALA A 131 -5.07 -9.74 -7.11
N ARG A 132 -6.26 -9.27 -7.52
CA ARG A 132 -7.39 -10.13 -7.91
C ARG A 132 -7.14 -10.86 -9.22
#